data_AF-A0A1A5ZY54-F1
#
_entry.id   AF-A0A1A5ZY54-F1
#
_cell.length_a   1.000
_cell.length_b   1.000
_cell.length_c   1.000
_cell.angle_alpha   90.00
_cell.angle_beta   90.00
_cell.angle_gamma   90.00
#
_symmetry.space_group_name_H-M   'P 1'
#
loop_
_entity.id
_entity.type
_entity.pdbx_description
1 polymer ?
#
loop_
_entity_poly.entity_id
_entity_poly.type
_entity_poly.pdbx_seq_one_letter_code
_entity_poly.pdbx_strand_id
1 'polypeptide(L)'
;MSSTPITHLYRSVLREIRLSSRSSRSTRSPVVSQHVRTLVASTSDKEILSRTLLETRDFLRSTRIHAELLKRYNPIHGMSEEERIKATANRVGLNTPIEYKNE
;
A
#
# COMPACT_ATOMS: atom_id res chain seq x y z
N MET A 1 7.54 10.36 -28.25
CA MET A 1 7.05 9.69 -27.03
C MET A 1 6.24 8.48 -27.47
N SER A 2 6.77 7.26 -27.34
CA SER A 2 6.04 6.05 -27.75
C SER A 2 4.79 5.88 -26.87
N SER A 3 3.61 5.78 -27.45
CA SER A 3 2.41 5.45 -26.69
C SER A 3 2.56 4.06 -26.09
N THR A 4 2.50 3.95 -24.76
CA THR A 4 2.53 2.63 -24.11
C THR A 4 1.24 1.89 -24.43
N PRO A 5 1.29 0.64 -24.90
CA PRO A 5 0.07 -0.09 -25.23
C PRO A 5 -0.77 -0.32 -23.97
N ILE A 6 -2.10 -0.21 -24.12
CA ILE A 6 -3.07 -0.36 -23.01
C ILE A 6 -2.87 -1.68 -22.26
N THR A 7 -2.52 -2.75 -22.98
CA THR A 7 -2.21 -4.07 -22.40
C THR A 7 -1.04 -4.02 -21.41
N HIS A 8 -0.01 -3.22 -21.70
CA HIS A 8 1.13 -3.03 -20.82
C HIS A 8 0.75 -2.21 -19.58
N LEU A 9 -0.04 -1.13 -19.76
CA LEU A 9 -0.58 -0.35 -18.65
C LEU A 9 -1.44 -1.21 -17.71
N TYR A 10 -2.39 -1.98 -18.26
CA TYR A 10 -3.21 -2.90 -17.49
C TYR A 10 -2.39 -3.91 -16.69
N ARG A 11 -1.41 -4.55 -17.32
CA ARG A 11 -0.50 -5.50 -16.65
C ARG A 11 0.32 -4.82 -15.55
N SER A 12 0.72 -3.57 -15.76
CA SER A 12 1.45 -2.80 -14.76
C SER A 12 0.58 -2.49 -13.53
N VAL A 13 -0.70 -2.16 -13.71
CA VAL A 13 -1.67 -1.97 -12.60
C VAL A 13 -1.84 -3.27 -11.81
N LEU A 14 -2.09 -4.39 -12.50
CA LEU A 14 -2.20 -5.70 -11.82
C LEU A 14 -0.93 -6.06 -11.05
N ARG A 15 0.25 -5.69 -11.57
CA ARG A 15 1.53 -5.89 -10.89
C ARG A 15 1.64 -5.03 -9.62
N GLU A 16 1.24 -3.76 -9.66
CA GLU A 16 1.28 -2.88 -8.48
C GLU A 16 0.28 -3.34 -7.41
N ILE A 17 -0.94 -3.73 -7.79
CA ILE A 17 -1.91 -4.37 -6.87
C ILE A 17 -1.29 -5.61 -6.23
N ARG A 18 -0.53 -6.38 -7.01
CA ARG A 18 0.13 -7.57 -6.51
C ARG A 18 1.23 -7.25 -5.49
N LEU A 19 2.00 -6.19 -5.75
CA LEU A 19 3.11 -5.75 -4.90
C LEU A 19 2.64 -5.04 -3.63
N SER A 20 1.50 -4.37 -3.66
CA SER A 20 0.93 -3.67 -2.49
C SER A 20 0.18 -4.59 -1.53
N SER A 21 -0.22 -5.78 -1.99
CA SER A 21 -0.97 -6.74 -1.17
C SER A 21 -0.11 -7.35 -0.05
N ARG A 22 -0.64 -7.32 1.17
CA ARG A 22 -0.02 -7.90 2.37
C ARG A 22 -0.12 -9.42 2.44
N SER A 23 -1.07 -10.03 1.72
CA SER A 23 -1.27 -11.48 1.72
C SER A 23 -0.31 -12.18 0.77
N SER A 24 0.15 -13.37 1.18
CA SER A 24 0.94 -14.25 0.32
C SER A 24 0.17 -14.60 -0.96
N ARG A 25 0.89 -14.96 -2.02
CA ARG A 25 0.30 -15.36 -3.31
C ARG A 25 -0.74 -16.48 -3.15
N SER A 26 -0.52 -17.42 -2.24
CA SER A 26 -1.38 -18.58 -2.04
C SER A 26 -2.72 -18.27 -1.40
N THR A 27 -2.79 -17.26 -0.52
CA THR A 27 -4.01 -16.93 0.26
C THR A 27 -4.75 -15.73 -0.29
N ARG A 28 -4.29 -15.21 -1.43
CA ARG A 28 -4.82 -13.97 -2.00
C ARG A 28 -6.13 -14.21 -2.73
N SER A 29 -7.15 -13.46 -2.33
CA SER A 29 -8.44 -13.47 -3.03
C SER A 29 -8.28 -12.96 -4.48
N PRO A 30 -8.81 -13.69 -5.47
CA PRO A 30 -8.81 -13.26 -6.87
C PRO A 30 -9.88 -12.20 -7.18
N VAL A 31 -10.74 -11.86 -6.22
CA VAL A 31 -11.90 -10.96 -6.42
C VAL A 31 -11.46 -9.59 -6.94
N VAL A 32 -10.37 -9.04 -6.39
CA VAL A 32 -9.87 -7.71 -6.77
C VAL A 32 -9.38 -7.69 -8.22
N SER A 33 -8.58 -8.68 -8.63
CA SER A 33 -8.09 -8.74 -10.01
C SER A 33 -9.21 -9.01 -11.01
N GLN A 34 -10.22 -9.79 -10.61
CA GLN A 34 -11.41 -10.02 -11.41
C GLN A 34 -12.24 -8.75 -11.57
N HIS A 35 -12.44 -7.98 -10.51
CA HIS A 35 -13.17 -6.71 -10.58
C HIS A 35 -12.45 -5.68 -11.45
N VAL A 36 -11.13 -5.57 -11.33
CA VAL A 36 -10.35 -4.71 -12.22
C VAL A 36 -10.47 -5.15 -13.68
N ARG A 37 -10.52 -6.47 -13.95
CA ARG A 37 -10.77 -6.99 -15.30
C ARG A 37 -12.16 -6.60 -15.80
N THR A 38 -13.21 -6.72 -14.98
CA THR A 38 -14.57 -6.35 -15.39
C THR A 38 -14.69 -4.86 -15.67
N LEU A 39 -14.07 -4.00 -14.86
CA LEU A 39 -14.05 -2.55 -15.09
C LEU A 39 -13.39 -2.21 -16.43
N VAL A 40 -12.20 -2.76 -16.69
CA VAL A 40 -11.47 -2.54 -17.95
C VAL A 40 -12.26 -3.05 -19.15
N ALA A 41 -12.98 -4.17 -19.01
CA ALA A 41 -13.82 -4.70 -20.09
C ALA A 41 -15.10 -3.88 -20.32
N SER A 42 -15.65 -3.26 -19.27
CA SER A 42 -16.86 -2.42 -19.37
C SER A 42 -16.61 -1.04 -19.98
N THR A 43 -15.36 -0.56 -20.00
CA THR A 43 -15.01 0.74 -20.56
C THR A 43 -14.78 0.66 -22.06
N SER A 44 -15.67 1.27 -22.85
CA SER A 44 -15.56 1.35 -24.31
C SER A 44 -14.55 2.39 -24.80
N ASP A 45 -14.38 3.49 -24.06
CA ASP A 45 -13.52 4.60 -24.45
C ASP A 45 -12.05 4.34 -24.09
N LYS A 46 -11.22 4.12 -25.12
CA LYS A 46 -9.81 3.73 -24.98
C LYS A 46 -8.93 4.85 -24.46
N GLU A 47 -9.25 6.11 -24.76
CA GLU A 47 -8.43 7.26 -24.35
C GLU A 47 -8.64 7.58 -22.86
N ILE A 48 -9.88 7.48 -22.39
CA ILE A 48 -10.19 7.60 -20.97
C ILE A 48 -9.56 6.42 -20.22
N LEU A 49 -9.72 5.21 -20.73
CA LEU A 49 -9.16 4.00 -20.13
C LEU A 49 -7.63 4.07 -19.98
N SER A 50 -6.93 4.50 -21.03
CA SER A 50 -5.47 4.59 -21.01
C SER A 50 -4.98 5.57 -19.94
N ARG A 51 -5.63 6.75 -19.85
CA ARG A 51 -5.35 7.77 -18.83
C ARG A 51 -5.62 7.24 -17.42
N THR A 52 -6.80 6.66 -17.19
CA THR A 52 -7.16 6.11 -15.88
C THR A 52 -6.20 4.99 -15.45
N LEU A 53 -5.80 4.10 -16.36
CA LEU A 53 -4.82 3.04 -16.04
C LEU A 53 -3.44 3.61 -15.69
N LEU A 54 -3.02 4.69 -16.35
CA LEU A 54 -1.75 5.36 -16.05
C LEU A 54 -1.80 6.03 -14.66
N GLU A 55 -2.83 6.83 -14.40
CA GLU A 55 -3.01 7.54 -13.12
C GLU A 55 -3.13 6.56 -11.95
N THR A 56 -3.95 5.51 -12.10
CA THR A 56 -4.11 4.48 -11.07
C THR A 56 -2.80 3.73 -10.80
N ARG A 57 -2.03 3.40 -11.84
CA ARG A 57 -0.70 2.80 -11.69
C ARG A 57 0.22 3.70 -10.88
N ASP A 58 0.27 4.98 -11.21
CA ASP A 58 1.17 5.94 -10.56
C ASP A 58 0.79 6.15 -9.10
N PHE A 59 -0.50 6.24 -8.82
CA PHE A 59 -1.02 6.32 -7.46
C PHE A 59 -0.70 5.06 -6.63
N LEU A 60 -0.94 3.86 -7.18
CA LEU A 60 -0.63 2.61 -6.46
C LEU A 60 0.87 2.45 -6.21
N ARG A 61 1.70 2.91 -7.14
CA ARG A 61 3.15 2.92 -6.97
C ARG A 61 3.58 3.90 -5.88
N SER A 62 3.09 5.14 -5.94
CA SER A 62 3.49 6.19 -4.99
C SER A 62 3.04 5.82 -3.56
N THR A 63 1.84 5.27 -3.40
CA THR A 63 1.34 4.78 -2.10
C THR A 63 2.19 3.64 -1.55
N ARG A 64 2.61 2.68 -2.38
CA ARG A 64 3.53 1.61 -1.96
C ARG A 64 4.88 2.17 -1.51
N ILE A 65 5.48 3.08 -2.28
CA ILE A 65 6.77 3.70 -1.95
C ILE A 65 6.64 4.53 -0.67
N HIS A 66 5.57 5.31 -0.53
CA HIS A 66 5.29 6.08 0.67
C HIS A 66 5.19 5.19 1.91
N ALA A 67 4.47 4.06 1.83
CA ALA A 67 4.38 3.10 2.93
C ALA A 67 5.75 2.49 3.28
N GLU A 68 6.62 2.27 2.31
CA GLU A 68 7.99 1.79 2.52
C GLU A 68 8.87 2.86 3.19
N LEU A 69 8.78 4.12 2.75
CA LEU A 69 9.50 5.25 3.34
C LEU A 69 9.07 5.51 4.78
N LEU A 70 7.77 5.46 5.07
CA LEU A 70 7.25 5.59 6.43
C LEU A 70 7.87 4.54 7.36
N LYS A 71 7.92 3.27 6.95
CA LYS A 71 8.52 2.21 7.76
C LYS A 71 10.01 2.43 8.04
N ARG A 72 10.75 3.02 7.11
CA ARG A 72 12.20 3.25 7.23
C ARG A 72 12.54 4.47 8.09
N TYR A 73 11.86 5.58 7.85
CA TYR A 73 12.22 6.87 8.43
C TYR A 73 11.33 7.28 9.59
N ASN A 74 10.15 6.67 9.73
CA ASN A 74 9.21 6.94 10.81
C ASN A 74 8.68 5.63 11.44
N PRO A 75 9.54 4.87 12.13
CA PRO A 75 9.16 3.59 12.72
C PRO A 75 8.13 3.71 13.86
N ILE A 76 7.95 4.90 14.43
CA ILE A 76 6.92 5.19 15.44
C ILE A 76 5.53 5.44 14.83
N HIS A 77 5.43 5.48 13.49
CA HIS A 77 4.18 5.68 12.80
C HIS A 77 3.24 4.48 12.97
N GLY A 78 2.13 4.68 13.69
CA GLY A 78 1.13 3.65 13.96
C GLY A 78 1.30 2.90 15.28
N MET A 79 2.26 3.30 16.13
CA MET A 79 2.35 2.85 17.52
C MET A 79 1.27 3.52 18.37
N SER A 80 0.79 2.81 19.40
CA SER A 80 0.00 3.45 20.46
C SER A 80 0.86 4.43 21.26
N GLU A 81 0.22 5.32 22.02
CA GLU A 81 0.95 6.26 22.88
C GLU A 81 1.82 5.53 23.91
N GLU A 82 1.29 4.45 24.51
CA GLU A 82 2.02 3.58 25.44
C GLU A 82 3.27 2.95 24.80
N GLU A 83 3.12 2.39 23.59
CA GLU A 83 4.23 1.81 22.84
C GLU A 83 5.29 2.86 22.49
N ARG A 84 4.87 4.10 22.19
CA ARG A 84 5.74 5.22 21.89
C ARG A 84 6.55 5.66 23.10
N ILE A 85 5.91 5.76 24.27
CA ILE A 85 6.58 6.08 25.55
C ILE A 85 7.61 4.98 25.85
N LYS A 86 7.23 3.71 25.71
CA LYS A 86 8.13 2.57 25.93
C LYS A 86 9.32 2.54 24.98
N ALA A 87 9.09 2.72 23.68
CA ALA A 87 10.15 2.80 22.69
C ALA A 87 11.12 3.97 22.97
N THR A 88 10.60 5.08 23.50
CA THR A 88 11.41 6.25 23.86
C THR A 88 12.23 6.02 25.12
N ALA A 89 11.66 5.39 26.16
CA ALA A 89 12.42 5.00 27.35
C ALA A 89 13.58 4.04 26.99
N ASN A 90 13.33 3.07 26.12
CA ASN A 90 14.35 2.11 25.67
C ASN A 90 15.51 2.77 24.92
N ARG A 91 15.29 3.91 24.22
CA ARG A 91 16.36 4.64 23.51
C ARG A 91 17.45 5.15 24.46
N VAL A 92 17.11 5.40 25.72
CA VAL A 92 18.03 5.89 26.76
C VAL A 92 18.40 4.79 27.77
N GLY A 93 18.06 3.53 27.49
CA GLY A 93 18.33 2.40 28.38
C GLY A 93 17.46 2.37 29.64
N LEU A 94 16.30 3.06 29.64
CA LEU A 94 15.33 3.08 30.73
C LEU A 94 14.11 2.21 30.40
N ASN A 95 13.46 1.67 31.43
CA ASN A 95 12.16 1.01 31.30
C ASN A 95 11.04 1.96 31.71
N THR A 96 9.86 1.79 31.11
CA THR A 96 8.65 2.52 31.53
C THR A 96 8.20 2.10 32.92
N PRO A 97 7.74 3.03 33.76
CA PRO A 97 7.19 2.72 35.07
C PRO A 97 5.91 1.88 34.94
N ILE A 98 5.60 1.10 35.98
CA ILE A 98 4.37 0.32 36.07
C ILE A 98 3.22 1.30 36.29
N GLU A 99 2.18 1.20 35.47
CA GLU A 99 0.99 2.03 35.65
C GLU A 99 0.30 1.71 36.98
N TYR A 100 -0.09 2.76 37.69
CA TYR A 100 -0.81 2.64 38.94
C TYR A 100 -2.22 2.09 38.69
N LYS A 101 -2.51 0.90 39.24
CA LYS A 101 -3.84 0.31 39.25
C LYS A 101 -4.48 0.60 40.59
N ASN A 102 -5.57 1.38 40.59
CA ASN A 102 -6.47 1.43 41.75
C ASN A 102 -7.19 0.08 41.84
N GLU A 103 -6.94 -0.66 42.92
CA GLU A 103 -7.79 -1.79 43.33
C GLU A 103 -9.16 -1.31 43.81
#